data_AF-A0A6P1R7F9-F1
#
_entry.id   AF-A0A6P1R7F9-F1
#
_cell.length_a   1.000
_cell.length_b   1.000
_cell.length_c   1.000
_cell.angle_alpha   90.00
_cell.angle_beta   90.00
_cell.angle_gamma   90.00
#
_symmetry.space_group_name_H-M   'P 1'
#
loop_
_entity.id
_entity.type
_entity.pdbx_description
1 polymer ?
#
loop_
_entity_poly.entity_id
_entity_poly.type
_entity_poly.pdbx_seq_one_letter_code
_entity_poly.pdbx_strand_id
1 'polypeptide(L)'
;MKFAATVCLLVSVGAAGAAAAADPFYIGSWTLTAAVVAPWADPQRKPDDTERARLMGKTVVLKAKEISGPRPFACAKPQYKVTDYGPDMIFQGAFDEMRRADKKADPKALAASLGFAGAPIRTLETGCEIDVHFVDDTTAEVGLNNYVYTLKKR
;
A
#
# COMPACT_ATOMS: atom_id res chain seq x y z
N MET A 1 -48.86 -57.44 -16.43
CA MET A 1 -47.54 -56.98 -15.95
C MET A 1 -47.67 -55.52 -15.54
N LYS A 2 -47.15 -55.19 -14.35
CA LYS A 2 -47.07 -53.84 -13.73
C LYS A 2 -46.22 -52.91 -14.65
N PHE A 3 -46.24 -51.58 -14.57
CA PHE A 3 -45.64 -50.78 -13.50
C PHE A 3 -46.16 -49.33 -13.49
N ALA A 4 -46.37 -48.83 -12.26
CA ALA A 4 -46.67 -47.45 -11.93
C ALA A 4 -45.42 -46.56 -12.10
N ALA A 5 -45.60 -45.35 -12.62
CA ALA A 5 -44.57 -44.33 -12.67
C ALA A 5 -44.77 -43.33 -11.52
N THR A 6 -43.92 -43.42 -10.51
CA THR A 6 -43.87 -42.51 -9.36
C THR A 6 -42.99 -41.31 -9.71
N VAL A 7 -43.58 -40.11 -9.62
CA VAL A 7 -42.89 -38.81 -9.72
C VAL A 7 -42.13 -38.55 -8.41
N CYS A 8 -40.85 -38.23 -8.50
CA CYS A 8 -40.08 -37.70 -7.38
C CYS A 8 -39.33 -36.44 -7.83
N LEU A 9 -39.92 -35.26 -7.59
CA LEU A 9 -39.21 -33.98 -7.68
C LEU A 9 -38.39 -33.81 -6.40
N LEU A 10 -37.06 -33.92 -6.50
CA LEU A 10 -36.14 -33.55 -5.44
C LEU A 10 -35.87 -32.05 -5.51
N VAL A 11 -36.39 -31.31 -4.53
CA VAL A 11 -36.07 -29.89 -4.31
C VAL A 11 -34.84 -29.84 -3.40
N SER A 12 -33.67 -29.61 -3.98
CA SER A 12 -32.45 -29.34 -3.22
C SER A 12 -32.38 -27.86 -2.83
N VAL A 13 -32.76 -27.55 -1.58
CA VAL A 13 -32.50 -26.24 -0.97
C VAL A 13 -31.02 -26.19 -0.58
N GLY A 14 -30.20 -25.58 -1.44
CA GLY A 14 -28.81 -25.28 -1.13
C GLY A 14 -28.74 -24.12 -0.13
N ALA A 15 -28.32 -24.40 1.11
CA ALA A 15 -27.98 -23.37 2.08
C ALA A 15 -26.70 -22.65 1.62
N ALA A 16 -26.86 -21.51 0.94
CA ALA A 16 -25.75 -20.61 0.65
C ALA A 16 -25.32 -19.92 1.95
N GLY A 17 -24.30 -20.46 2.62
CA GLY A 17 -23.63 -19.75 3.71
C GLY A 17 -23.05 -18.44 3.18
N ALA A 18 -23.40 -17.32 3.81
CA ALA A 18 -22.78 -16.03 3.51
C ALA A 18 -21.30 -16.11 3.89
N ALA A 19 -20.42 -16.29 2.90
CA ALA A 19 -18.99 -16.13 3.10
C ALA A 19 -18.76 -14.65 3.45
N ALA A 20 -18.35 -14.38 4.70
CA ALA A 20 -17.87 -13.05 5.05
C ALA A 20 -16.65 -12.75 4.16
N ALA A 21 -16.74 -11.70 3.35
CA ALA A 21 -15.60 -11.24 2.58
C ALA A 21 -14.48 -10.87 3.56
N ALA A 22 -13.29 -11.42 3.34
CA ALA A 22 -12.13 -11.02 4.10
C ALA A 22 -11.90 -9.51 3.90
N ASP A 23 -11.47 -8.82 4.95
CA ASP A 23 -11.08 -7.43 4.83
C ASP A 23 -9.97 -7.30 3.76
N PRO A 24 -9.94 -6.18 2.99
CA PRO A 24 -8.85 -5.93 2.06
C PRO A 24 -7.48 -6.04 2.75
N PHE A 25 -6.49 -6.59 2.05
CA PHE A 25 -5.17 -6.91 2.63
C PHE A 25 -4.47 -5.72 3.31
N TYR A 26 -4.78 -4.49 2.90
CA TYR A 26 -4.20 -3.27 3.45
C TYR A 26 -4.86 -2.80 4.75
N ILE A 27 -6.07 -3.28 5.08
CA ILE A 27 -6.74 -2.93 6.34
C ILE A 27 -5.94 -3.49 7.52
N GLY A 28 -5.80 -2.67 8.55
CA GLY A 28 -5.11 -3.03 9.79
C GLY A 28 -4.21 -1.92 10.34
N SER A 29 -3.38 -2.31 11.29
CA SER A 29 -2.43 -1.42 11.97
C SER A 29 -1.04 -1.54 11.36
N TRP A 30 -0.46 -0.41 10.99
CA TRP A 30 0.84 -0.29 10.34
C TRP A 30 1.73 0.64 11.15
N THR A 31 2.84 0.13 11.68
CA THR A 31 3.78 0.94 12.49
C THR A 31 4.92 1.45 11.62
N LEU A 32 5.25 2.73 11.76
CA LEU A 32 6.41 3.37 11.15
C LEU A 32 7.68 2.90 11.88
N THR A 33 8.41 1.97 11.29
CA THR A 33 9.55 1.30 11.95
C THR A 33 10.91 1.81 11.50
N ALA A 34 10.99 2.36 10.29
CA ALA A 34 12.22 2.91 9.74
C ALA A 34 11.92 4.11 8.86
N ALA A 35 12.94 4.93 8.65
CA ALA A 35 12.95 5.99 7.65
C ALA A 35 14.36 6.16 7.11
N VAL A 36 14.49 6.17 5.79
CA VAL A 36 15.74 6.41 5.08
C VAL A 36 15.64 7.70 4.26
N VAL A 37 16.75 8.40 4.09
CA VAL A 37 16.79 9.57 3.20
C VAL A 37 16.42 9.09 1.80
N ALA A 38 15.44 9.75 1.18
CA ALA A 38 14.91 9.34 -0.10
C ALA A 38 15.95 9.55 -1.22
N PRO A 39 15.97 8.71 -2.27
CA PRO A 39 16.91 8.88 -3.38
C PRO A 39 16.81 10.22 -4.11
N TRP A 40 15.64 10.85 -4.12
CA TRP A 40 15.40 12.16 -4.73
C TRP A 40 15.79 13.35 -3.83
N ALA A 41 16.20 13.09 -2.59
CA ALA A 41 16.63 14.14 -1.68
C ALA A 41 17.91 14.82 -2.20
N ASP A 42 18.04 16.12 -1.96
CA ASP A 42 19.27 16.86 -2.26
C ASP A 42 20.44 16.29 -1.41
N PRO A 43 21.50 15.73 -2.04
CA PRO A 43 22.62 15.14 -1.31
C PRO A 43 23.44 16.17 -0.52
N GLN A 44 23.36 17.46 -0.87
CA GLN A 44 24.05 18.54 -0.18
C GLN A 44 23.24 19.12 0.99
N ARG A 45 21.96 18.76 1.11
CA ARG A 45 21.07 19.30 2.12
C ARG A 45 20.37 18.18 2.88
N LYS A 46 20.81 17.97 4.12
CA LYS A 46 20.13 17.03 5.02
C LYS A 46 18.65 17.41 5.17
N PRO A 47 17.70 16.47 4.95
CA PRO A 47 16.29 16.69 5.23
C PRO A 47 16.04 17.04 6.70
N ASP A 48 15.01 17.85 6.97
CA ASP A 48 14.59 18.15 8.34
C ASP A 48 14.21 16.87 9.08
N ASP A 49 14.85 16.67 10.23
CA ASP A 49 14.75 15.44 11.01
C ASP A 49 13.60 15.45 12.02
N THR A 50 13.00 16.61 12.23
CA THR A 50 11.95 16.84 13.23
C THR A 50 10.74 15.95 12.99
N GLU A 51 10.26 15.95 11.74
CA GLU A 51 9.09 15.16 11.35
C GLU A 51 9.39 13.66 11.38
N ARG A 52 10.58 13.25 10.91
CA ARG A 52 11.04 11.86 10.99
C ARG A 52 11.01 11.38 12.44
N ALA A 53 11.62 12.12 13.36
CA ALA A 53 11.68 11.78 14.77
C ALA A 53 10.28 11.68 15.41
N ARG A 54 9.36 12.58 15.05
CA ARG A 54 7.97 12.59 15.55
C ARG A 54 7.17 11.36 15.10
N LEU A 55 7.44 10.86 13.90
CA LEU A 55 6.71 9.78 13.26
C LEU A 55 7.20 8.37 13.65
N MET A 56 8.47 8.20 14.00
CA MET A 56 9.03 6.89 14.36
C MET A 56 8.27 6.22 15.51
N GLY A 57 7.96 4.94 15.33
CA GLY A 57 7.20 4.11 16.28
C GLY A 57 5.70 4.41 16.34
N LYS A 58 5.19 5.40 15.62
CA LYS A 58 3.76 5.70 15.55
C LYS A 58 3.04 4.71 14.64
N THR A 59 1.75 4.52 14.91
CA THR A 59 0.90 3.60 14.15
C THR A 59 -0.09 4.39 13.30
N VAL A 60 -0.20 3.98 12.05
CA VAL A 60 -1.24 4.37 11.09
C VAL A 60 -2.21 3.18 10.98
N VAL A 61 -3.49 3.44 11.16
CA VAL A 61 -4.55 2.42 11.10
C VAL A 61 -5.39 2.69 9.86
N LEU A 62 -5.26 1.82 8.87
CA LEU A 62 -6.07 1.86 7.66
C LEU A 62 -7.39 1.14 7.96
N LYS A 63 -8.49 1.89 8.01
CA LYS A 63 -9.86 1.37 8.18
C LYS A 63 -10.65 1.62 6.92
N ALA A 64 -11.79 0.95 6.77
CA ALA A 64 -12.62 1.03 5.57
C ALA A 64 -13.09 2.46 5.21
N LYS A 65 -13.29 3.33 6.20
CA LYS A 65 -13.84 4.69 5.99
C LYS A 65 -13.00 5.81 6.59
N GLU A 66 -11.84 5.48 7.18
CA GLU A 66 -10.92 6.47 7.74
C GLU A 66 -9.50 5.90 7.82
N ILE A 67 -8.52 6.79 7.88
CA ILE A 67 -7.14 6.50 8.28
C ILE A 67 -6.92 7.22 9.60
N SER A 68 -6.66 6.47 10.67
CA SER A 68 -6.29 7.03 11.97
C SER A 68 -4.77 7.02 12.13
N GLY A 69 -4.18 8.04 12.76
CA GLY A 69 -2.73 8.09 12.98
C GLY A 69 -2.23 9.51 13.18
N PRO A 70 -0.91 9.73 13.21
CA PRO A 70 -0.36 11.08 13.15
C PRO A 70 -0.63 11.71 11.79
N ARG A 71 -0.75 13.04 11.73
CA ARG A 71 -0.58 13.77 10.45
C ARG A 71 0.81 13.47 9.86
N PRO A 72 0.98 13.48 8.53
CA PRO A 72 -0.04 13.71 7.50
C PRO A 72 -0.89 12.47 7.15
N PHE A 73 -0.63 11.31 7.74
CA PHE A 73 -1.33 10.06 7.39
C PHE A 73 -2.83 10.04 7.75
N ALA A 74 -3.25 10.76 8.79
CA ALA A 74 -4.64 10.79 9.21
C ALA A 74 -5.56 11.36 8.12
N CYS A 75 -6.58 10.61 7.72
CA CYS A 75 -7.52 11.00 6.67
C CYS A 75 -8.94 10.56 7.00
N ALA A 76 -9.90 11.48 7.02
CA ALA A 76 -11.27 11.19 7.45
C ALA A 76 -12.14 10.50 6.38
N LYS A 77 -11.77 10.58 5.09
CA LYS A 77 -12.57 10.06 3.97
C LYS A 77 -11.70 9.50 2.85
N PRO A 78 -10.86 8.48 3.11
CA PRO A 78 -10.04 7.87 2.07
C PRO A 78 -10.92 7.33 0.93
N GLN A 79 -10.43 7.49 -0.30
CA GLN A 79 -10.99 6.90 -1.50
C GLN A 79 -10.00 5.85 -2.00
N TYR A 80 -9.99 4.68 -1.34
CA TYR A 80 -9.01 3.64 -1.62
C TYR A 80 -9.17 3.07 -3.02
N LYS A 81 -8.05 2.96 -3.72
CA LYS A 81 -7.92 2.21 -4.97
C LYS A 81 -6.58 1.47 -4.97
N VAL A 82 -6.64 0.16 -5.22
CA VAL A 82 -5.43 -0.63 -5.42
C VAL A 82 -5.08 -0.60 -6.90
N THR A 83 -3.88 -0.15 -7.21
CA THR A 83 -3.35 -0.04 -8.57
C THR A 83 -1.95 -0.63 -8.62
N ASP A 84 -1.60 -1.22 -9.76
CA ASP A 84 -0.27 -1.73 -10.04
C ASP A 84 0.58 -0.64 -10.70
N TYR A 85 1.61 -0.17 -9.98
CA TYR A 85 2.53 0.85 -10.48
C TYR A 85 3.83 0.23 -10.99
N GLY A 86 4.40 0.85 -12.02
CA GLY A 86 5.80 0.65 -12.37
C GLY A 86 6.73 1.34 -11.37
N PRO A 87 8.02 0.94 -11.28
CA PRO A 87 9.02 1.62 -10.45
C PRO A 87 9.15 3.12 -10.72
N ASP A 88 8.79 3.58 -11.91
CA ASP A 88 8.85 4.99 -12.30
C ASP A 88 7.63 5.81 -11.85
N MET A 89 6.56 5.17 -11.39
CA MET A 89 5.32 5.83 -10.95
C MET A 89 5.19 5.93 -9.43
N ILE A 90 5.93 5.14 -8.66
CA ILE A 90 5.90 5.22 -7.19
C ILE A 90 6.44 6.56 -6.68
N PHE A 91 6.05 6.93 -5.46
CA PHE A 91 6.42 8.20 -4.84
C PHE A 91 6.09 9.41 -5.74
N GLN A 92 4.89 9.40 -6.32
CA GLN A 92 4.37 10.44 -7.23
C GLN A 92 5.24 10.69 -8.47
N GLY A 93 5.96 9.66 -8.94
CA GLY A 93 6.79 9.76 -10.13
C GLY A 93 8.22 10.28 -9.88
N ALA A 94 8.65 10.41 -8.61
CA ALA A 94 9.97 10.94 -8.27
C ALA A 94 11.11 10.20 -8.98
N PHE A 95 11.00 8.88 -9.19
CA PHE A 95 12.03 8.12 -9.90
C PHE A 95 12.01 8.38 -11.42
N ASP A 96 10.85 8.63 -12.04
CA ASP A 96 10.82 9.12 -13.42
C ASP A 96 11.48 10.49 -13.55
N GLU A 97 11.20 11.40 -12.62
CA GLU A 97 11.81 12.74 -12.61
C GLU A 97 13.34 12.66 -12.51
N MET A 98 13.86 11.82 -11.59
CA MET A 98 15.29 11.56 -11.48
C MET A 98 15.87 11.02 -12.80
N ARG A 99 15.22 10.04 -13.44
CA ARG A 99 15.61 9.49 -14.74
C ARG A 99 15.60 10.52 -15.86
N ARG A 100 14.67 11.48 -15.83
CA ARG A 100 14.60 12.57 -16.80
C ARG A 100 15.76 13.55 -16.63
N ALA A 101 16.14 13.83 -15.38
CA ALA A 101 17.28 14.69 -15.05
C ALA A 101 18.64 14.02 -15.31
N ASP A 102 18.78 12.73 -14.95
CA ASP A 102 19.97 11.92 -15.19
C ASP A 102 19.56 10.53 -15.72
N LYS A 103 19.94 10.22 -16.96
CA LYS A 103 19.63 8.93 -17.60
C LYS A 103 20.27 7.72 -16.91
N LYS A 104 21.24 7.93 -16.02
CA LYS A 104 21.83 6.86 -15.20
C LYS A 104 20.98 6.48 -14.00
N ALA A 105 20.03 7.32 -13.59
CA ALA A 105 19.07 6.99 -12.56
C ALA A 105 18.03 6.00 -13.13
N ASP A 106 18.25 4.71 -12.93
CA ASP A 106 17.32 3.65 -13.31
C ASP A 106 16.24 3.48 -12.22
N PRO A 107 14.95 3.76 -12.50
CA PRO A 107 13.87 3.58 -11.54
C PRO A 107 13.76 2.17 -10.98
N LYS A 108 14.09 1.14 -11.77
CA LYS A 108 14.07 -0.24 -11.30
C LYS A 108 15.15 -0.48 -10.25
N ALA A 109 16.37 -0.01 -10.50
CA ALA A 109 17.46 -0.09 -9.53
C ALA A 109 17.16 0.71 -8.25
N LEU A 110 16.59 1.92 -8.39
CA LEU A 110 16.19 2.75 -7.25
C LEU A 110 15.11 2.06 -6.40
N ALA A 111 14.06 1.52 -7.01
CA ALA A 111 13.04 0.77 -6.29
C ALA A 111 13.60 -0.50 -5.63
N ALA A 112 14.47 -1.23 -6.33
CA ALA A 112 15.14 -2.40 -5.75
C ALA A 112 16.00 -2.05 -4.53
N SER A 113 16.63 -0.87 -4.50
CA SER A 113 17.40 -0.41 -3.33
C SER A 113 16.56 -0.17 -2.08
N LEU A 114 15.25 0.01 -2.24
CA LEU A 114 14.26 0.13 -1.18
C LEU A 114 13.54 -1.21 -0.89
N GLY A 115 13.95 -2.30 -1.54
CA GLY A 115 13.38 -3.63 -1.31
C GLY A 115 12.25 -4.02 -2.26
N PHE A 116 11.82 -3.16 -3.19
CA PHE A 116 10.88 -3.54 -4.24
C PHE A 116 11.58 -4.45 -5.27
N ALA A 117 11.57 -5.76 -5.00
CA ALA A 117 12.31 -6.76 -5.78
C ALA A 117 11.66 -7.10 -7.14
N GLY A 118 10.44 -6.62 -7.41
CA GLY A 118 9.68 -6.95 -8.61
C GLY A 118 8.75 -5.83 -9.04
N ALA A 119 8.25 -5.94 -10.28
CA ALA A 119 7.17 -5.12 -10.81
C ALA A 119 6.04 -6.04 -11.32
N PRO A 120 4.77 -5.61 -11.25
CA PRO A 120 4.33 -4.31 -10.73
C PRO A 120 4.44 -4.19 -9.20
N ILE A 121 4.49 -2.95 -8.71
CA ILE A 121 4.46 -2.60 -7.29
C ILE A 121 3.00 -2.29 -6.93
N ARG A 122 2.40 -3.16 -6.13
CA ARG A 122 1.05 -2.95 -5.63
C ARG A 122 1.02 -1.66 -4.81
N THR A 123 0.18 -0.72 -5.22
CA THR A 123 0.05 0.59 -4.59
C THR A 123 -1.38 0.82 -4.17
N LEU A 124 -1.57 1.31 -2.95
CA LEU A 124 -2.85 1.82 -2.46
C LEU A 124 -2.84 3.33 -2.64
N GLU A 125 -3.56 3.80 -3.65
CA GLU A 125 -3.98 5.18 -3.75
C GLU A 125 -4.98 5.43 -2.62
N THR A 126 -4.68 6.35 -1.69
CA THR A 126 -5.57 6.60 -0.54
C THR A 126 -6.67 7.60 -0.86
N GLY A 127 -6.53 8.35 -1.96
CA GLY A 127 -7.36 9.52 -2.26
C GLY A 127 -7.12 10.69 -1.29
N CYS A 128 -6.05 10.61 -0.49
CA CYS A 128 -5.59 11.64 0.43
C CYS A 128 -4.19 12.11 -0.01
N GLU A 129 -3.35 12.56 0.91
CA GLU A 129 -2.02 13.12 0.60
C GLU A 129 -0.97 12.04 0.25
N ILE A 130 -1.11 10.83 0.77
CA ILE A 130 -0.06 9.80 0.74
C ILE A 130 -0.56 8.52 0.08
N ASP A 131 0.16 8.06 -0.94
CA ASP A 131 0.01 6.72 -1.49
C ASP A 131 0.91 5.73 -0.74
N VAL A 132 0.45 4.49 -0.61
CA VAL A 132 1.16 3.43 0.12
C VAL A 132 1.61 2.36 -0.86
N HIS A 133 2.92 2.15 -0.96
CA HIS A 133 3.53 1.20 -1.90
C HIS A 133 3.95 -0.07 -1.15
N PHE A 134 3.42 -1.24 -1.54
CA PHE A 134 3.67 -2.49 -0.81
C PHE A 134 4.91 -3.20 -1.36
N VAL A 135 5.87 -3.45 -0.47
CA VAL A 135 7.03 -4.33 -0.74
C VAL A 135 6.58 -5.79 -0.64
N ASP A 136 5.77 -6.09 0.37
CA ASP A 136 5.11 -7.38 0.58
C ASP A 136 3.81 -7.19 1.39
N ASP A 137 3.10 -8.27 1.72
CA ASP A 137 1.81 -8.20 2.43
C ASP A 137 1.90 -7.65 3.88
N THR A 138 3.12 -7.52 4.42
CA THR A 138 3.42 -7.05 5.79
C THR A 138 4.34 -5.82 5.82
N THR A 139 4.80 -5.36 4.67
CA THR A 139 5.76 -4.27 4.54
C THR A 139 5.32 -3.31 3.46
N ALA A 140 5.19 -2.03 3.81
CA ALA A 140 4.88 -0.98 2.87
C ALA A 140 5.81 0.21 3.06
N GLU A 141 5.88 1.06 2.04
CA GLU A 141 6.64 2.29 2.06
C GLU A 141 5.84 3.48 1.56
N VAL A 142 6.21 4.65 2.04
CA VAL A 142 5.61 5.94 1.71
C VAL A 142 6.69 7.00 1.59
N GLY A 143 6.56 7.88 0.60
CA GLY A 143 7.44 9.04 0.44
C GLY A 143 6.85 10.24 1.18
N LEU A 144 7.64 10.91 2.03
CA LEU A 144 7.23 12.13 2.72
C LEU A 144 8.46 12.98 3.09
N ASN A 145 8.46 14.25 2.69
CA ASN A 145 9.48 15.24 3.06
C ASN A 145 10.93 14.73 2.92
N ASN A 146 11.27 14.17 1.75
CA ASN A 146 12.59 13.62 1.43
C ASN A 146 13.04 12.43 2.29
N TYR A 147 12.10 11.76 2.94
CA TYR A 147 12.29 10.44 3.51
C TYR A 147 11.38 9.42 2.83
N VAL A 148 11.88 8.18 2.75
CA VAL A 148 11.05 7.00 2.54
C VAL A 148 10.86 6.34 3.90
N TYR A 149 9.61 6.25 4.35
CA TYR A 149 9.26 5.60 5.61
C TYR A 149 8.83 4.17 5.34
N THR A 150 9.33 3.23 6.14
CA THR A 150 8.87 1.83 6.14
C THR A 150 7.79 1.65 7.19
N LEU A 151 6.67 1.08 6.77
CA LEU A 151 5.57 0.64 7.62
C LEU A 151 5.55 -0.88 7.70
N LYS A 152 5.45 -1.42 8.91
CA LYS A 152 5.26 -2.85 9.16
C LYS A 152 3.86 -3.12 9.70
N LYS A 153 3.19 -4.11 9.11
CA LYS A 153 1.89 -4.59 9.60
C LYS A 153 2.07 -5.27 10.96
N ARG A 154 1.14 -5.02 11.88
CA ARG A 154 1.06 -5.71 13.18
C ARG A 154 0.20 -6.96 13.12
#